data_AF-A0A3L7RJ69-F1
#
_entry.id   AF-A0A3L7RJ69-F1
#
_cell.length_a   1.000
_cell.length_b   1.000
_cell.length_c   1.000
_cell.angle_alpha   90.00
_cell.angle_beta   90.00
_cell.angle_gamma   90.00
#
_symmetry.space_group_name_H-M   'P 1'
#
loop_
_entity.id
_entity.type
_entity.pdbx_description
1 polymer ?
#
loop_
_entity_poly.entity_id
_entity_poly.type
_entity_poly.pdbx_seq_one_letter_code
_entity_poly.pdbx_strand_id
1 'polypeptide(L)'
;MMGMPDISTVELSRTRLKLRDDMLFVPQNYNGETFYHLEVKTTSEYFRIGYAEYVFVSLLDGRTSFAEALAIASQQLKEKALGQTQA
;
A
#
# COMPACT_ATOMS: atom_id res chain seq x y z
N MET A 1 35.17 11.49 2.53
CA MET A 1 34.23 12.45 1.91
C MET A 1 32.88 11.76 1.83
N MET A 2 31.87 12.24 2.56
CA MET A 2 30.51 11.72 2.45
C MET A 2 29.93 12.35 1.16
N GLY A 3 29.73 11.53 0.13
CA GLY A 3 29.16 12.01 -1.13
C GLY A 3 27.80 12.64 -0.87
N MET A 4 27.51 13.79 -1.47
CA MET A 4 26.17 14.36 -1.41
C MET A 4 25.19 13.30 -1.94
N PRO A 5 24.09 13.04 -1.22
CA PRO A 5 23.07 12.11 -1.72
C PRO A 5 22.59 12.58 -3.09
N ASP A 6 22.40 11.64 -4.01
CA ASP A 6 21.90 11.93 -5.34
C ASP A 6 20.55 12.63 -5.23
N ILE A 7 20.34 13.70 -6.00
CA ILE A 7 19.10 14.50 -5.95
C ILE A 7 17.84 13.70 -6.31
N SER A 8 18.01 12.57 -7.00
CA SER A 8 16.94 11.62 -7.32
C SER A 8 16.65 10.60 -6.19
N THR A 9 17.47 10.57 -5.13
CA THR A 9 17.22 9.72 -3.95
C THR A 9 16.16 10.36 -3.06
N VAL A 10 15.04 9.68 -2.87
CA VAL A 10 13.93 10.13 -2.01
C VAL A 10 13.78 9.20 -0.81
N GLU A 11 13.73 9.78 0.39
CA GLU A 11 13.38 9.04 1.61
C GLU A 11 11.87 8.69 1.59
N LEU A 12 11.56 7.42 1.33
CA LEU A 12 10.18 6.94 1.21
C LEU A 12 9.38 7.12 2.48
N SER A 13 10.01 6.99 3.66
CA SER A 13 9.32 7.04 4.96
C SER A 13 8.46 8.29 5.14
N ARG A 14 8.92 9.44 4.61
CA ARG A 14 8.23 10.74 4.73
C ARG A 14 7.37 11.08 3.52
N THR A 15 7.38 10.24 2.50
CA THR A 15 6.65 10.47 1.25
C THR A 15 5.17 10.20 1.45
N ARG A 16 4.32 11.05 0.87
CA ARG A 16 2.86 10.88 0.87
C ARG A 16 2.44 10.36 -0.49
N LEU A 17 2.19 9.05 -0.55
CA LEU A 17 1.70 8.40 -1.75
C LEU A 17 0.18 8.54 -1.83
N LYS A 18 -0.33 8.73 -3.03
CA LYS A 18 -1.76 8.73 -3.32
C LYS A 18 -2.05 7.65 -4.35
N LEU A 19 -3.05 6.80 -4.08
CA LEU A 19 -3.57 5.90 -5.09
C LEU A 19 -4.11 6.68 -6.28
N ARG A 20 -4.07 6.05 -7.46
CA ARG A 20 -4.71 6.61 -8.65
C ARG A 20 -6.22 6.68 -8.42
N ASP A 21 -6.83 7.76 -8.89
CA ASP A 21 -8.27 8.00 -8.72
C ASP A 21 -9.15 7.05 -9.58
N ASP A 22 -8.55 6.36 -10.55
CA ASP A 22 -9.22 5.41 -11.47
C ASP A 22 -9.16 3.94 -11.01
N MET A 23 -8.68 3.70 -9.79
CA MET A 23 -8.53 2.36 -9.24
C MET A 23 -9.79 1.92 -8.48
N LEU A 24 -10.25 0.69 -8.71
CA LEU A 24 -11.34 0.06 -7.98
C LEU A 24 -10.84 -1.09 -7.13
N PHE A 25 -11.43 -1.27 -5.95
CA PHE A 25 -11.23 -2.43 -5.11
C PHE A 25 -12.51 -3.27 -5.07
N VAL A 26 -12.42 -4.52 -5.47
CA VAL A 26 -13.54 -5.47 -5.43
C VAL A 26 -13.20 -6.60 -4.46
N PRO A 27 -13.86 -6.70 -3.30
CA PRO A 27 -13.63 -7.81 -2.38
C PRO A 27 -14.15 -9.11 -2.99
N GLN A 28 -13.37 -10.17 -2.86
CA GLN A 28 -13.67 -11.51 -3.31
C GLN A 28 -13.52 -12.46 -2.13
N ASN A 29 -14.51 -13.35 -1.96
CA ASN A 29 -14.48 -14.38 -0.93
C ASN A 29 -14.39 -15.74 -1.61
N TYR A 30 -13.33 -16.49 -1.33
CA TYR A 30 -13.14 -17.84 -1.84
C TYR A 30 -12.63 -18.74 -0.74
N ASN A 31 -13.30 -19.88 -0.52
CA ASN A 31 -12.91 -20.86 0.49
C ASN A 31 -12.72 -20.28 1.91
N GLY A 32 -13.52 -19.27 2.27
CA GLY A 32 -13.43 -18.59 3.57
C GLY A 32 -12.31 -17.55 3.68
N GLU A 33 -11.53 -17.33 2.63
CA GLU A 33 -10.51 -16.28 2.57
C GLU A 33 -10.98 -15.08 1.75
N THR A 34 -10.73 -13.88 2.27
CA THR A 34 -10.99 -12.63 1.57
C THR A 34 -9.73 -12.12 0.88
N PHE A 35 -9.83 -11.85 -0.41
CA PHE A 35 -8.82 -11.12 -1.19
C PHE A 35 -9.48 -9.97 -1.93
N TYR A 36 -8.69 -9.02 -2.39
CA TYR A 36 -9.16 -7.83 -3.09
C TYR A 36 -8.60 -7.86 -4.51
N HIS A 37 -9.50 -7.78 -5.50
CA HIS A 37 -9.11 -7.46 -6.87
C HIS A 37 -9.03 -5.95 -7.04
N LEU A 38 -7.89 -5.49 -7.54
CA LEU A 38 -7.66 -4.12 -7.91
C LEU A 38 -7.78 -4.04 -9.42
N GLU A 39 -8.63 -3.14 -9.89
CA GLU A 39 -8.82 -2.88 -11.32
C GLU A 39 -8.45 -1.43 -11.60
N VAL A 40 -7.58 -1.22 -12.58
CA VAL A 40 -7.32 0.11 -13.13
C VAL A 40 -8.19 0.29 -14.37
N LYS A 41 -9.25 1.10 -14.25
CA LYS A 41 -10.27 1.23 -15.31
C LYS A 41 -9.71 1.69 -16.65
N THR A 42 -8.64 2.47 -16.64
CA THR A 42 -8.09 3.09 -17.86
C THR A 42 -7.14 2.18 -18.62
N THR A 43 -6.45 1.27 -17.93
CA THR A 43 -5.43 0.39 -18.51
C THR A 43 -5.85 -1.07 -18.59
N SER A 44 -6.99 -1.45 -17.99
CA SER A 44 -7.43 -2.84 -17.86
C SER A 44 -6.38 -3.73 -17.18
N GLU A 45 -5.61 -3.15 -16.27
CA GLU A 45 -4.68 -3.88 -15.41
C GLU A 45 -5.41 -4.40 -14.17
N TYR A 46 -5.09 -5.64 -13.79
CA TYR A 46 -5.71 -6.32 -12.66
C TYR A 46 -4.63 -6.83 -11.71
N PHE A 47 -4.84 -6.58 -10.43
CA PHE A 47 -3.97 -7.08 -9.36
C PHE A 47 -4.82 -7.79 -8.31
N ARG A 48 -4.20 -8.72 -7.58
CA ARG A 48 -4.82 -9.40 -6.45
C ARG A 48 -3.96 -9.15 -5.21
N ILE A 49 -4.59 -8.67 -4.16
CA ILE A 49 -3.93 -8.44 -2.87
C ILE A 49 -4.73 -9.07 -1.72
N GLY A 50 -4.06 -9.37 -0.62
CA GLY A 50 -4.71 -9.85 0.60
C GLY A 50 -5.32 -8.71 1.41
N TYR A 51 -5.91 -9.09 2.55
CA TYR A 51 -6.51 -8.11 3.47
C TYR A 51 -5.47 -7.16 4.09
N ALA A 52 -4.27 -7.66 4.39
CA ALA A 52 -3.22 -6.85 5.00
C ALA A 52 -2.72 -5.76 4.06
N GLU A 53 -2.47 -6.13 2.81
CA GLU A 53 -2.13 -5.22 1.72
C GLU A 53 -3.26 -4.23 1.46
N TYR A 54 -4.52 -4.67 1.46
CA TYR A 54 -5.66 -3.78 1.27
C TYR A 54 -5.70 -2.68 2.34
N VAL A 55 -5.54 -3.03 3.62
CA VAL A 55 -5.51 -2.06 4.72
C VAL A 55 -4.38 -1.05 4.51
N PHE A 56 -3.16 -1.52 4.24
CA PHE A 56 -2.02 -0.63 4.01
C PHE A 56 -2.23 0.30 2.80
N VAL A 57 -2.60 -0.26 1.65
CA VAL A 57 -2.80 0.48 0.39
C VAL A 57 -3.93 1.50 0.55
N SER A 58 -5.00 1.18 1.29
CA SER A 58 -6.11 2.11 1.55
C SER A 58 -5.72 3.37 2.33
N LEU A 59 -4.59 3.35 3.03
CA LEU A 59 -4.06 4.51 3.77
C LEU A 59 -3.21 5.43 2.89
N LEU A 60 -2.89 5.03 1.64
CA LEU A 60 -2.13 5.84 0.68
C LEU A 60 -3.05 6.89 0.02
N ASP A 61 -3.43 7.89 0.80
CA ASP A 61 -4.42 8.91 0.43
C ASP A 61 -3.81 10.27 0.02
N GLY A 62 -2.48 10.35 -0.07
CA GLY A 62 -1.74 11.58 -0.34
C GLY A 62 -1.60 12.51 0.87
N ARG A 63 -2.11 12.12 2.05
CA ARG A 63 -2.03 12.89 3.30
C ARG A 63 -1.20 12.16 4.35
N THR A 64 -1.40 10.86 4.46
CA THR A 64 -0.67 9.96 5.34
C THR A 64 0.71 9.67 4.74
N SER A 65 1.78 9.82 5.52
CA SER A 65 3.11 9.40 5.06
C SER A 65 3.23 7.89 5.00
N PHE A 66 4.15 7.37 4.20
CA PHE A 66 4.40 5.94 4.07
C PHE A 66 4.65 5.27 5.43
N ALA A 67 5.49 5.88 6.28
CA ALA A 67 5.81 5.33 7.59
C ALA A 67 4.58 5.33 8.53
N GLU A 68 3.75 6.37 8.48
CA GLU A 68 2.49 6.43 9.25
C GLU A 68 1.50 5.37 8.77
N ALA A 69 1.32 5.23 7.45
CA ALA A 69 0.44 4.22 6.86
C ALA A 69 0.86 2.81 7.27
N LEU A 70 2.17 2.51 7.23
CA LEU A 70 2.71 1.23 7.66
C LEU A 70 2.47 1.00 9.16
N ALA A 71 2.75 2.00 10.01
CA ALA A 71 2.55 1.90 11.45
C ALA A 71 1.06 1.67 11.81
N ILE A 72 0.14 2.39 11.17
CA ILE A 72 -1.31 2.23 11.37
C ILE A 72 -1.75 0.83 10.94
N ALA A 73 -1.34 0.38 9.75
CA ALA A 73 -1.67 -0.96 9.27
C ALA A 73 -1.13 -2.05 10.20
N SER A 74 0.11 -1.92 10.69
CA SER A 74 0.69 -2.88 11.63
C SER A 74 -0.08 -2.93 12.96
N GLN A 75 -0.49 -1.78 13.50
CA GLN A 75 -1.29 -1.72 14.72
C GLN A 75 -2.66 -2.37 14.56
N GLN A 76 -3.30 -2.17 13.40
CA GLN A 76 -4.62 -2.73 13.10
C GLN A 76 -4.59 -4.25 12.89
N LEU A 77 -3.55 -4.75 12.22
CA LEU A 77 -3.47 -6.15 11.78
C LEU A 77 -2.77 -7.08 12.77
N LYS A 78 -1.98 -6.55 13.72
CA LYS A 78 -1.22 -7.31 14.72
C LYS A 78 -0.42 -8.46 14.08
N GLU A 79 -0.77 -9.72 14.35
CA GLU A 79 -0.10 -10.92 13.84
C GLU A 79 -0.23 -11.09 12.32
N LYS A 80 -1.14 -10.35 11.67
CA LYS A 80 -1.34 -10.36 10.21
C LYS A 80 -0.77 -9.13 9.51
N ALA A 81 0.05 -8.34 10.21
CA ALA A 81 0.64 -7.11 9.67
C ALA A 81 1.66 -7.40 8.56
N LEU A 82 1.73 -6.51 7.56
CA LEU A 82 2.85 -6.49 6.62
C LEU A 82 4.14 -6.10 7.36
N GLY A 83 5.22 -6.84 7.12
CA GLY A 83 6.55 -6.48 7.57
C GLY A 83 7.22 -5.47 6.64
N GLN A 84 8.29 -4.81 7.10
CA GLN A 84 9.06 -3.84 6.29
C GLN A 84 9.64 -4.43 4.99
N THR A 85 9.86 -5.75 4.93
CA THR A 85 10.36 -6.43 3.73
C THR A 85 9.28 -6.61 2.65
N GLN A 86 8.00 -6.56 3.03
CA GLN A 86 6.85 -6.82 2.16
C GLN A 86 6.13 -5.54 1.71
N ALA A 87 6.39 -4.42 2.39
CA ALA A 87 5.83 -3.10 2.10
C ALA A 87 6.80 -2.27 1.24
#